data_AF-A0A663LR22-F1
#
_entry.id   AF-A0A663LR22-F1
#
_cell.length_a   1.000
_cell.length_b   1.000
_cell.length_c   1.000
_cell.angle_alpha   90.00
_cell.angle_beta   90.00
_cell.angle_gamma   90.00
#
_symmetry.space_group_name_H-M   'P 1'
#
loop_
_entity.id
_entity.type
_entity.pdbx_description
1 polymer ?
#
loop_
_entity_poly.entity_id
_entity_poly.type
_entity_poly.pdbx_seq_one_letter_code
_entity_poly.pdbx_strand_id
1 'polypeptide(L)' 'MMLEAGLLAELPDEARVVAGRFPFPSWTPTSTLGQGLEQVWAYDMKEVCLGTRPCVPRHDVPREQQHSYS' A
#
# COMPACT_ATOMS: atom_id res chain seq x y z
N MET A 1 0.22 -11.89 8.97
CA MET A 1 -1.14 -11.95 8.37
C MET A 1 -0.98 -12.09 6.86
N MET A 2 -1.54 -13.13 6.24
CA MET A 2 -1.33 -13.41 4.80
C MET A 2 -2.06 -12.42 3.89
N LEU A 3 -3.24 -11.94 4.32
CA LEU A 3 -4.12 -11.09 3.51
C LEU A 3 -3.49 -9.70 3.27
N GLU A 4 -2.97 -9.05 4.30
CA GLU A 4 -2.30 -7.74 4.20
C GLU A 4 -1.14 -7.78 3.20
N ALA A 5 -0.28 -8.79 3.28
CA ALA A 5 0.87 -8.93 2.39
C ALA A 5 0.46 -9.22 0.94
N GLY A 6 -0.57 -10.05 0.73
CA GLY A 6 -1.11 -10.35 -0.60
C GLY A 6 -1.72 -9.13 -1.26
N LEU A 7 -2.55 -8.36 -0.55
CA LEU A 7 -3.12 -7.13 -1.12
C LEU A 7 -2.04 -6.09 -1.44
N LEU A 8 -1.02 -5.94 -0.60
CA LEU A 8 0.07 -4.98 -0.85
C LEU A 8 0.90 -5.34 -2.09
N ALA A 9 1.04 -6.64 -2.40
CA ALA A 9 1.77 -7.10 -3.58
C ALA A 9 0.96 -6.94 -4.87
N GLU A 10 -0.36 -7.12 -4.80
CA GLU A 10 -1.24 -7.14 -5.97
C GLU A 10 -1.84 -5.76 -6.31
N LEU A 11 -2.04 -4.89 -5.32
CA LEU A 11 -2.70 -3.60 -5.53
C LEU A 11 -1.73 -2.48 -5.91
N PRO A 12 -2.14 -1.57 -6.83
CA PRO A 12 -1.38 -0.37 -7.14
C PRO A 12 -1.48 0.68 -6.02
N ASP A 13 -0.55 1.64 -5.99
CA ASP A 13 -0.50 2.70 -4.98
C ASP A 13 -1.77 3.59 -4.97
N GLU A 14 -2.48 3.70 -6.09
CA GLU A 14 -3.72 4.47 -6.21
C GLU A 14 -4.98 3.69 -5.76
N ALA A 15 -4.82 2.42 -5.40
CA ALA A 15 -5.94 1.61 -4.92
C ALA A 15 -6.34 1.98 -3.49
N ARG A 16 -7.61 1.71 -3.18
CA ARG A 16 -8.16 1.88 -1.84
C ARG A 16 -8.87 0.61 -1.40
N VAL A 17 -8.49 0.11 -0.23
CA VAL A 17 -9.08 -1.08 0.38
C VAL A 17 -10.09 -0.65 1.42
N VAL A 18 -11.29 -1.22 1.40
CA VAL A 18 -12.31 -1.00 2.42
C VAL A 18 -12.57 -2.33 3.14
N ALA A 19 -12.33 -2.34 4.45
CA ALA A 19 -12.60 -3.50 5.29
C ALA A 19 -13.81 -3.22 6.19
N GLY A 20 -14.73 -4.18 6.29
CA GLY A 20 -15.79 -4.19 7.29
C GLY A 20 -15.51 -5.22 8.37
N ARG A 21 -15.87 -4.91 9.62
CA ARG A 21 -15.76 -5.77 10.82
C ARG A 21 -14.36 -6.11 11.32
N PHE A 22 -13.38 -6.28 10.44
CA PHE A 22 -12.01 -6.66 10.79
C PHE A 22 -11.01 -5.66 10.23
N PRO A 23 -10.45 -4.78 11.07
CA PRO A 23 -9.39 -3.88 10.65
C PRO A 23 -8.09 -4.63 10.43
N PHE A 24 -7.28 -4.12 9.51
CA PHE A 24 -5.89 -4.52 9.34
C PHE A 24 -5.01 -3.80 10.37
N PRO A 25 -4.37 -4.51 11.32
CA PRO A 25 -3.60 -3.89 12.39
C PRO A 25 -2.26 -3.32 11.93
N SER A 26 -1.72 -3.82 10.81
CA SER A 26 -0.45 -3.34 10.26
C SER A 26 -0.63 -2.09 9.40
N TRP A 27 -1.87 -1.75 9.04
CA TRP A 27 -2.20 -0.65 8.13
C TRP A 27 -2.88 0.48 8.90
N THR A 28 -2.50 1.72 8.59
CA THR A 28 -3.13 2.90 9.16
C THR A 28 -4.39 3.25 8.36
N PRO A 29 -5.59 3.21 8.97
CA PRO A 29 -6.82 3.59 8.27
C PRO A 29 -6.84 5.09 8.01
N THR A 30 -7.09 5.47 6.76
CA THR A 30 -7.22 6.87 6.33
C THR A 30 -8.58 7.45 6.72
N SER A 31 -9.60 6.59 6.82
CA SER A 31 -10.92 6.98 7.30
C SER A 31 -11.62 5.81 7.95
N THR A 32 -12.39 6.09 8.99
CA THR A 32 -13.26 5.11 9.65
C THR A 32 -14.69 5.64 9.65
N LEU A 33 -15.65 4.77 9.37
CA LEU A 33 -17.07 5.10 9.35
C LEU A 33 -17.85 4.02 10.12
N GLY A 34 -18.96 4.41 10.73
CA GLY A 34 -19.76 3.51 11.57
C GLY A 34 -19.21 3.34 12.99
N GLN A 35 -19.93 2.57 13.80
CA GLN A 35 -19.56 2.28 15.19
C GLN A 35 -19.84 0.80 15.51
N GLY A 36 -18.99 0.20 16.33
CA GLY A 36 -19.16 -1.19 16.79
C GLY A 36 -19.03 -2.21 15.65
N LEU A 37 -20.04 -3.05 15.46
CA LEU A 37 -20.05 -4.14 14.48
C LEU A 37 -20.14 -3.67 13.02
N GLU A 38 -20.70 -2.48 12.80
CA GLU A 38 -20.85 -1.87 11.48
C GLU A 38 -19.71 -0.90 11.17
N GLN A 39 -18.65 -0.92 11.99
CA GLN A 39 -17.47 -0.10 11.73
C GLN A 39 -16.75 -0.62 10.49
N VAL A 40 -16.43 0.31 9.60
CA VAL A 40 -15.67 0.10 8.38
C VAL A 40 -14.43 0.98 8.39
N TRP A 41 -13.36 0.47 7.80
CA TRP A 41 -12.05 1.13 7.70
C TRP A 41 -11.66 1.23 6.23
N ALA A 42 -11.29 2.42 5.80
CA ALA A 42 -10.73 2.66 4.48
C ALA A 42 -9.21 2.84 4.61
N TYR A 43 -8.47 2.18 3.74
CA TYR A 43 -7.01 2.20 3.67
C TYR A 43 -6.60 2.62 2.27
N ASP A 44 -5.89 3.75 2.18
CA ASP A 44 -5.27 4.20 0.94
C ASP A 44 -3.95 3.47 0.74
N MET A 45 -3.80 2.73 -0.36
CA MET A 45 -2.58 1.94 -0.61
C MET A 45 -1.36 2.83 -0.72
N LYS A 46 -1.50 4.08 -1.16
CA LYS A 46 -0.42 5.07 -1.18
C LYS A 46 0.14 5.28 0.22
N GLU A 47 -0.72 5.58 1.19
CA GLU A 47 -0.32 5.84 2.58
C GLU A 47 0.25 4.57 3.24
N VAL A 48 -0.37 3.41 2.97
CA VAL A 48 0.09 2.11 3.47
C VAL A 48 1.45 1.73 2.89
N CYS A 49 1.66 1.92 1.58
CA CYS A 49 2.92 1.69 0.88
C CYS A 49 4.00 2.65 1.38
N LEU A 50 3.69 3.93 1.59
CA LEU A 50 4.64 4.92 2.12
C LEU A 50 5.17 4.53 3.50
N GLY A 51 4.32 3.93 4.35
CA GLY A 51 4.73 3.44 5.66
C GLY A 51 5.40 2.06 5.66
N THR A 52 5.09 1.21 4.68
CA THR A 52 5.49 -0.22 4.68
C THR A 52 6.64 -0.53 3.72
N ARG A 53 6.81 0.26 2.65
CA ARG A 53 7.82 0.01 1.62
C ARG A 53 8.81 1.18 1.64
N PRO A 54 10.13 0.92 1.62
CA PRO A 54 11.06 1.98 1.24
C PRO A 54 10.68 2.40 -0.18
N CYS A 55 10.27 3.65 -0.34
CA CYS A 55 10.08 4.28 -1.63
C CYS A 55 11.38 4.11 -2.41
N VAL A 56 11.47 3.10 -3.27
CA VAL A 56 12.42 3.13 -4.38
C VAL A 56 11.70 3.91 -5.48
N PRO A 57 11.97 5.21 -5.63
CA PRO A 57 11.42 5.98 -6.74
C PRO A 57 11.82 5.24 -8.02
N ARG A 58 10.84 4.72 -8.75
CA ARG A 58 11.02 3.92 -9.96
C ARG A 58 11.53 4.74 -11.15
N HIS A 59 12.06 5.94 -10.90
CA HIS A 59 12.41 6.91 -11.93
C HIS A 59 13.76 7.60 -11.70
N ASP A 60 14.73 6.89 -11.11
CA ASP A 60 16.14 7.27 -11.21
C ASP A 60 16.99 6.01 -11.43
N VAL A 61 16.83 5.39 -12.59
CA VAL A 61 17.94 4.60 -13.15
C VAL A 61 18.77 5.61 -13.94
N PRO A 62 19.92 6.08 -13.42
CA PRO A 62 20.80 6.95 -14.18
C PRO A 62 21.18 6.23 -15.47
N ARG A 63 21.02 6.93 -16.59
CA ARG A 63 21.10 6.44 -17.97
C ARG A 63 22.52 6.07 -18.41
N GLU A 64 23.39 5.70 -17.46
CA GLU A 64 24.83 5.54 -17.64
C GLU A 64 25.27 4.08 -17.86
N GLN A 65 24.35 3.13 -17.98
CA GLN A 65 24.65 1.74 -18.35
C GLN A 65 24.42 1.41 -19.84
N GLN A 66 24.30 2.41 -20.72
CA GLN A 66 24.16 2.15 -22.16
C GLN A 66 25.51 2.00 -22.90
N HIS A 67 26.65 2.27 -22.27
CA HIS A 67 27.94 2.47 -22.97
C HIS A 67 29.09 1.54 -22.54
N SER A 68 28.80 0.42 -21.88
CA SER A 68 29.81 -0.59 -21.56
C SER A 68 29.46 -1.95 -22.18
N TYR A 69 29.19 -1.92 -23.48
CA TYR A 69 29.24 -3.12 -24.33
C TYR A 69 29.68 -2.69 -25.73
N SER A 70 30.94 -2.27 -25.82
CA SER A 70 31.72 -2.17 -27.06
C SER A 70 33.00 -2.97 -26.89
#